data_AF-A0A832ZRQ7-F1
#
_entry.id   AF-A0A832ZRQ7-F1
#
_cell.length_a   1.000
_cell.length_b   1.000
_cell.length_c   1.000
_cell.angle_alpha   90.00
_cell.angle_beta   90.00
_cell.angle_gamma   90.00
#
_symmetry.space_group_name_H-M   'P 1'
#
loop_
_entity.id
_entity.type
_entity.pdbx_description
1 polymer ?
#
loop_
_entity_poly.entity_id
_entity_poly.type
_entity_poly.pdbx_seq_one_letter_code
_entity_poly.pdbx_strand_id
1 'polypeptide(L)'
;MWSEEMRKRINSLWDMDSYDIYGMSELYGQCTAVECHLHEGLHVWEDHYLIEVVDPKTGEPLEPEEEGVLVVTPLTHDAMPLIRYWTNDITKLLDATSCDCGRTMRRIARIKGRADDMLIINGVNVFPQAIELVVLSQPWASPHYQIVVEREGELDRLYVYVEANRKMDEKEKEHLAEKLKHQLRETIMVTPRVTILDPGQLPRQEGGKAKRVIDKRRI
;
A
#
# COMPACT_ATOMS: atom_id res chain seq x y z
N MET A 1 5.13 -1.24 -3.75
CA MET A 1 5.07 -2.71 -3.72
C MET A 1 3.69 -3.18 -4.14
N TRP A 2 3.59 -4.31 -4.84
CA TRP A 2 2.33 -4.85 -5.36
C TRP A 2 1.58 -5.66 -4.32
N SER A 3 0.24 -5.67 -4.31
CA SER A 3 -0.48 -6.59 -3.43
C SER A 3 -0.17 -8.06 -3.76
N GLU A 4 -0.38 -8.97 -2.82
CA GLU A 4 -0.24 -10.41 -3.09
C GLU A 4 -1.14 -10.85 -4.25
N GLU A 5 -2.34 -10.27 -4.37
CA GLU A 5 -3.26 -10.52 -5.47
C GLU A 5 -2.68 -10.01 -6.80
N MET A 6 -2.07 -8.82 -6.81
CA MET A 6 -1.41 -8.28 -7.99
C MET A 6 -0.20 -9.12 -8.38
N ARG A 7 0.62 -9.54 -7.40
CA ARG A 7 1.75 -10.46 -7.59
C ARG A 7 1.26 -11.76 -8.24
N LYS A 8 0.27 -12.43 -7.65
CA LYS A 8 -0.32 -13.67 -8.20
C LYS A 8 -0.80 -13.49 -9.64
N ARG A 9 -1.42 -12.34 -9.93
CA ARG A 9 -1.89 -12.01 -11.28
C ARG A 9 -0.73 -11.84 -12.26
N ILE A 10 0.33 -11.12 -11.88
CA ILE A 10 1.53 -10.92 -12.71
C ILE A 10 2.24 -12.25 -12.95
N ASN A 11 2.48 -13.01 -11.89
CA ASN A 11 3.14 -14.31 -11.95
C ASN A 11 2.37 -15.28 -12.86
N SER A 12 1.04 -15.31 -12.76
CA SER A 12 0.20 -16.17 -13.61
C SER A 12 0.16 -15.71 -15.07
N LEU A 13 0.25 -14.40 -15.35
CA LEU A 13 0.18 -13.89 -16.72
C LEU A 13 1.46 -14.17 -17.50
N TRP A 14 2.60 -14.18 -16.84
CA TRP A 14 3.91 -14.30 -17.48
C TRP A 14 4.65 -15.60 -17.16
N ASP A 15 4.09 -16.46 -16.31
CA ASP A 15 4.75 -17.70 -15.82
C ASP A 15 6.12 -17.39 -15.21
N MET A 16 6.14 -16.42 -14.30
CA MET A 16 7.37 -15.92 -13.65
C MET A 16 7.17 -15.76 -12.15
N ASP A 17 8.27 -15.79 -11.41
CA ASP A 17 8.31 -15.37 -10.02
C ASP A 17 8.68 -13.87 -9.94
N SER A 18 8.10 -13.16 -8.97
CA SER A 18 8.30 -11.73 -8.83
C SER A 18 8.58 -11.35 -7.39
N TYR A 19 9.54 -10.45 -7.22
CA TYR A 19 10.10 -10.08 -5.92
C TYR A 19 9.85 -8.60 -5.67
N ASP A 20 9.41 -8.27 -4.46
CA ASP A 20 9.34 -6.90 -4.00
C ASP A 20 10.75 -6.41 -3.62
N ILE A 21 11.10 -5.25 -4.18
CA ILE A 21 12.29 -4.48 -3.86
C ILE A 21 11.83 -3.13 -3.30
N TYR A 22 12.28 -2.82 -2.10
CA TYR A 22 12.03 -1.55 -1.43
C TYR A 22 13.26 -0.65 -1.47
N GLY A 23 12.99 0.65 -1.63
CA GLY A 23 14.00 1.69 -1.58
C GLY A 23 13.40 3.04 -1.99
N MET A 24 14.18 4.09 -1.80
CA MET A 24 13.82 5.47 -2.11
C MET A 24 15.08 6.26 -2.47
N SER A 25 14.90 7.36 -3.20
CA SER A 25 16.01 8.17 -3.71
C SER A 25 16.96 8.63 -2.61
N GLU A 26 16.40 8.96 -1.44
CA GLU A 26 17.11 9.36 -0.22
C GLU A 26 18.03 8.27 0.35
N LEU A 27 17.80 7.00 -0.01
CA LEU A 27 18.50 5.82 0.51
C LEU A 27 19.30 5.06 -0.57
N TYR A 28 19.87 5.77 -1.55
CA TYR A 28 20.54 5.24 -2.75
C TYR A 28 19.63 4.67 -3.85
N GLY A 29 18.35 4.99 -3.80
CA GLY A 29 17.38 4.47 -4.76
C GLY A 29 16.85 3.11 -4.32
N GLN A 30 16.80 2.15 -5.24
CA GLN A 30 16.25 0.82 -4.96
C GLN A 30 17.22 -0.02 -4.14
N CYS A 31 16.71 -1.12 -3.56
CA CYS A 31 17.48 -2.15 -2.84
C CYS A 31 17.89 -1.80 -1.41
N THR A 32 17.18 -0.92 -0.70
CA THR A 32 17.31 -0.82 0.77
C THR A 32 16.86 -2.12 1.45
N ALA A 33 15.77 -2.71 0.94
CA ALA A 33 15.29 -4.02 1.39
C ALA A 33 14.77 -4.86 0.22
N VAL A 34 14.92 -6.18 0.28
CA VAL A 34 14.58 -7.10 -0.83
C VAL A 34 14.00 -8.41 -0.29
N GLU A 35 12.94 -8.91 -0.93
CA GLU A 35 12.42 -10.25 -0.63
C GLU A 35 13.41 -11.36 -0.99
N CYS A 36 13.37 -12.47 -0.24
CA CYS A 36 13.99 -13.72 -0.66
C CYS A 36 12.96 -14.63 -1.35
N HIS A 37 13.41 -15.78 -1.85
CA HIS A 37 12.56 -16.78 -2.54
C HIS A 37 11.44 -17.38 -1.69
N LEU A 38 11.41 -17.09 -0.39
CA LEU A 38 10.33 -17.51 0.51
C LEU A 38 9.14 -16.54 0.50
N HIS A 39 9.30 -15.31 0.00
CA HIS A 39 8.24 -14.29 -0.06
C HIS A 39 7.62 -13.95 1.32
N GLU A 40 8.40 -14.10 2.39
CA GLU A 40 8.00 -13.84 3.78
C GLU A 40 8.65 -12.55 4.34
N GLY A 41 8.42 -11.43 3.65
CA GLY A 41 8.96 -10.13 4.03
C GLY A 41 10.31 -9.80 3.38
N LEU A 42 10.74 -8.56 3.57
CA LEU A 42 11.89 -7.97 2.89
C LEU A 42 13.10 -7.92 3.84
N HIS A 43 14.19 -8.57 3.47
CA HIS A 43 15.46 -8.45 4.17
C HIS A 43 16.04 -7.05 3.98
N VAL A 44 16.43 -6.42 5.08
CA VAL A 44 17.15 -5.14 5.05
C VAL A 44 18.64 -5.39 5.09
N TRP A 45 19.43 -4.70 4.26
CA TRP A 45 20.89 -4.80 4.28
C TRP A 45 21.47 -4.03 5.48
N GLU A 46 21.41 -4.64 6.67
CA GLU A 46 21.75 -3.98 7.95
C GLU A 46 23.22 -3.53 8.06
N ASP A 47 24.09 -4.06 7.20
CA ASP A 47 25.46 -3.60 7.00
C ASP A 47 25.52 -2.19 6.38
N HIS A 48 24.47 -1.79 5.66
CA HIS A 48 24.34 -0.47 5.02
C HIS A 48 23.28 0.42 5.67
N TYR A 49 22.34 -0.13 6.43
CA TYR A 49 21.21 0.61 6.97
C TYR A 49 20.87 0.20 8.40
N LEU A 50 20.88 1.16 9.32
CA LEU A 50 20.23 0.99 10.62
C LEU A 50 18.74 1.33 10.49
N ILE A 51 17.88 0.40 10.87
CA ILE A 51 16.42 0.57 10.81
C ILE A 51 15.78 0.55 12.20
N GLU A 52 14.71 1.33 12.31
CA GLU A 52 13.80 1.36 13.44
C GLU A 52 12.37 1.39 12.89
N VAL A 53 11.42 0.73 13.56
CA VAL A 53 9.99 1.01 13.37
C VAL A 53 9.52 1.71 14.63
N VAL A 54 8.98 2.92 14.48
CA VAL A 54 8.65 3.80 15.61
C VAL A 54 7.17 4.15 15.64
N ASP A 55 6.67 4.45 16.83
CA ASP A 55 5.33 5.01 16.99
C ASP A 55 5.30 6.42 16.35
N PRO A 56 4.33 6.71 15.46
CA PRO A 56 4.27 7.98 14.74
C PRO A 56 3.99 9.20 15.64
N LYS A 57 3.45 9.00 16.85
CA LYS A 57 3.10 10.05 17.81
C LYS A 57 4.23 10.30 18.81
N THR A 58 4.85 9.24 19.33
CA THR A 58 5.88 9.37 20.37
C THR A 58 7.29 9.40 19.79
N GLY A 59 7.50 8.78 18.62
CA GLY A 59 8.83 8.59 18.02
C GLY A 59 9.65 7.48 18.69
N GLU A 60 9.08 6.77 19.66
CA GLU A 60 9.75 5.68 20.37
C GLU A 60 9.73 4.39 19.53
N PRO A 61 10.78 3.54 19.61
CA PRO A 61 10.79 2.25 18.96
C PRO A 61 9.63 1.36 19.42
N LEU A 62 9.02 0.68 18.46
CA LEU A 62 8.00 -0.34 18.70
C LEU A 62 8.63 -1.73 18.77
N GLU A 63 7.94 -2.66 19.43
CA GLU A 63 8.35 -4.06 19.47
C GLU A 63 8.15 -4.72 18.09
N PRO A 64 8.84 -5.85 17.82
CA PRO A 64 8.55 -6.63 16.64
C PRO A 64 7.05 -6.97 16.52
N GLU A 65 6.58 -7.09 15.28
CA GLU A 65 5.18 -7.29 14.89
C GLU A 65 4.23 -6.09 15.09
N GLU A 66 4.68 -5.00 15.73
CA GLU A 66 3.91 -3.76 15.86
C GLU A 66 4.08 -2.83 14.65
N GLU A 67 2.99 -2.22 14.21
CA GLU A 67 2.97 -1.34 13.03
C GLU A 67 3.29 0.11 13.39
N GLY A 68 4.27 0.67 12.67
CA GLY A 68 4.71 2.04 12.86
C GLY A 68 5.36 2.63 11.61
N VAL A 69 6.05 3.74 11.78
CA VAL A 69 6.81 4.39 10.70
C VAL A 69 8.22 3.81 10.64
N LEU A 70 8.65 3.42 9.44
CA LEU A 70 10.03 3.04 9.18
C LEU A 70 10.93 4.27 9.28
N VAL A 71 11.93 4.20 10.14
CA VAL A 71 12.99 5.20 10.28
C VAL A 71 14.30 4.56 9.88
N VAL A 72 15.07 5.23 9.02
CA VAL A 72 16.29 4.66 8.44
C VAL A 72 17.47 5.61 8.62
N THR A 73 18.62 5.04 9.00
CA THR A 73 19.92 5.72 9.01
C THR A 73 20.87 4.95 8.08
N PRO A 74 21.16 5.44 6.86
CA PRO A 74 22.21 4.86 6.03
C PRO A 74 23.58 5.01 6.70
N LEU A 75 24.29 3.88 6.82
CA LEU A 75 25.56 3.78 7.55
C LEU A 75 26.79 3.99 6.67
N THR A 76 26.64 3.87 5.35
CA THR A 76 27.74 3.96 4.38
C THR A 76 27.59 5.15 3.42
N HIS A 77 26.77 6.16 3.79
CA HIS A 77 26.47 7.33 2.96
C HIS A 77 27.27 8.57 3.31
N ASP A 78 28.45 8.71 2.70
CA ASP A 78 29.41 9.78 2.98
C ASP A 78 28.97 11.17 2.48
N ALA A 79 28.34 11.24 1.30
CA ALA A 79 28.10 12.54 0.64
C ALA A 79 26.95 13.36 1.25
N MET A 80 25.93 12.68 1.75
CA MET A 80 24.71 13.25 2.35
C MET A 80 24.19 12.28 3.43
N PRO A 81 24.85 12.20 4.59
CA PRO A 81 24.42 11.29 5.64
C PRO A 81 23.05 11.73 6.15
N LEU A 82 22.13 10.77 6.21
CA LEU A 82 20.83 10.94 6.84
C LEU A 82 20.84 10.21 8.17
N ILE A 83 20.40 10.86 9.24
CA ILE A 83 20.34 10.28 10.59
C ILE A 83 18.89 10.26 11.01
N ARG A 84 18.39 9.06 11.36
CA ARG A 84 16.99 8.81 11.70
C ARG A 84 16.03 9.45 10.70
N TYR A 85 16.22 9.18 9.41
CA TYR A 85 15.35 9.70 8.37
C TYR A 85 13.95 9.11 8.49
N TRP A 86 12.97 9.99 8.63
CA TRP A 86 11.56 9.64 8.78
C TRP A 86 10.93 9.40 7.41
N THR A 87 10.83 8.13 7.01
CA THR A 87 10.41 7.76 5.65
C THR A 87 8.93 8.05 5.36
N ASN A 88 8.12 8.20 6.42
CA ASN A 88 6.66 8.10 6.41
C ASN A 88 6.12 6.75 5.93
N ASP A 89 6.93 5.76 5.59
CA ASP A 89 6.45 4.44 5.17
C ASP A 89 5.99 3.62 6.38
N ILE A 90 4.76 3.08 6.32
CA ILE A 90 4.17 2.25 7.37
C ILE A 90 4.52 0.79 7.16
N THR A 91 5.18 0.18 8.14
CA THR A 91 5.54 -1.23 8.17
C THR A 91 5.72 -1.71 9.61
N LYS A 92 6.20 -2.95 9.76
CA LYS A 92 6.61 -3.55 11.03
C LYS A 92 7.88 -4.35 10.85
N LEU A 93 8.68 -4.46 11.91
CA LEU A 93 9.74 -5.45 12.00
C LEU A 93 9.11 -6.83 12.19
N LEU A 94 9.65 -7.85 11.52
CA LEU A 94 9.22 -9.23 11.74
C LEU A 94 10.06 -9.85 12.87
N ASP A 95 9.41 -10.58 13.78
CA ASP A 95 10.00 -11.11 15.03
C ASP A 95 11.13 -12.12 14.78
N ALA A 96 11.07 -12.84 13.67
CA ALA A 96 12.06 -13.85 13.32
C ALA A 96 13.39 -13.23 12.83
N THR A 97 14.38 -13.25 13.72
CA THR A 97 15.78 -12.80 13.50
C THR A 97 16.58 -13.67 12.52
N SER A 98 16.06 -14.86 12.17
CA SER A 98 16.59 -15.68 11.09
C SER A 98 15.46 -16.10 10.16
N CYS A 99 15.79 -16.19 8.88
CA CYS A 99 14.88 -16.64 7.84
C CYS A 99 15.36 -18.00 7.32
N ASP A 100 14.43 -18.88 6.96
CA ASP A 100 14.75 -20.22 6.43
C ASP A 100 15.56 -20.18 5.13
N CYS A 101 15.69 -19.00 4.48
CA CYS A 101 16.60 -18.80 3.36
C CYS A 101 18.09 -18.73 3.78
N GLY A 102 18.38 -18.77 5.08
CA GLY A 102 19.73 -18.73 5.66
C GLY A 102 20.28 -17.33 5.96
N ARG A 103 19.56 -16.26 5.60
CA ARG A 103 19.95 -14.88 5.96
C ARG A 103 19.62 -14.59 7.41
N THR A 104 20.52 -13.85 8.06
CA THR A 104 20.42 -13.40 9.46
C THR A 104 19.99 -11.95 9.60
N MET A 105 19.79 -11.25 8.49
CA MET A 105 19.33 -9.87 8.47
C MET A 105 17.84 -9.79 8.79
N ARG A 106 17.47 -8.81 9.62
CA ARG A 106 16.09 -8.49 9.97
C ARG A 106 15.24 -8.27 8.71
N ARG A 107 13.97 -8.62 8.86
CA ARG A 107 12.97 -8.44 7.81
C ARG A 107 11.97 -7.38 8.23
N ILE A 108 11.56 -6.57 7.27
CA ILE A 108 10.37 -5.73 7.40
C ILE A 108 9.21 -6.39 6.67
N ALA A 109 8.00 -6.17 7.17
CA ALA A 109 6.80 -6.46 6.39
C ALA A 109 6.76 -5.56 5.14
N ARG A 110 5.89 -5.91 4.20
CA ARG A 110 5.59 -5.06 3.06
C ARG A 110 5.08 -3.69 3.53
N ILE A 111 5.58 -2.62 2.92
CA ILE A 111 5.10 -1.26 3.17
C ILE A 111 3.61 -1.20 2.86
N LYS A 112 2.81 -0.93 3.90
CA LYS A 112 1.35 -0.83 3.81
C LYS A 112 0.91 0.45 3.12
N GLY A 113 1.71 1.49 3.21
CA GLY A 113 1.44 2.79 2.61
C GLY A 113 2.31 3.85 3.28
N ARG A 114 2.03 5.10 2.96
CA ARG A 114 2.67 6.21 3.66
C ARG A 114 1.72 6.86 4.66
N ALA A 115 2.29 7.33 5.76
CA ALA A 115 1.63 8.05 6.82
C ALA A 115 1.02 9.37 6.33
N ASP A 116 1.64 10.03 5.34
CA ASP A 116 1.13 11.26 4.74
C ASP A 116 0.12 11.04 3.59
N ASP A 117 0.11 9.86 2.97
CA ASP A 117 -0.93 9.43 2.03
C ASP A 117 -2.19 8.90 2.73
N MET A 118 -2.16 8.81 4.07
CA MET A 118 -3.27 8.34 4.89
C MET A 118 -4.46 9.32 4.83
N LEU A 119 -5.64 8.80 4.51
CA LEU A 119 -6.88 9.58 4.52
C LEU A 119 -7.53 9.47 5.89
N ILE A 120 -7.79 10.61 6.54
CA ILE A 120 -8.64 10.64 7.72
C ILE A 120 -10.07 10.89 7.24
N ILE A 121 -10.97 9.90 7.40
CA ILE A 121 -12.37 10.00 6.99
C ILE A 121 -13.25 9.92 8.25
N ASN A 122 -13.85 11.05 8.64
CA ASN A 122 -14.68 11.14 9.85
C ASN A 122 -13.98 10.60 11.13
N GLY A 123 -12.68 10.87 11.27
CA GLY A 123 -11.87 10.43 12.42
C GLY A 123 -11.31 9.01 12.32
N VAL A 124 -11.58 8.28 11.22
CA VAL A 124 -11.01 6.95 10.96
C VAL A 124 -9.85 7.05 9.98
N ASN A 125 -8.73 6.41 10.31
CA ASN A 125 -7.56 6.32 9.43
C ASN A 125 -7.80 5.28 8.33
N VAL A 126 -7.74 5.72 7.08
CA VAL A 126 -7.97 4.90 5.89
C VAL A 126 -6.74 4.95 5.00
N PHE A 127 -6.10 3.80 4.80
CA PHE A 127 -4.98 3.66 3.87
C PHE A 127 -5.51 3.30 2.47
N PRO A 128 -5.20 4.07 1.42
CA PRO A 128 -5.61 3.76 0.04
C PRO A 128 -5.24 2.34 -0.43
N GLN A 129 -4.16 1.78 0.08
CA GLN A 129 -3.68 0.44 -0.22
C GLN A 129 -4.59 -0.66 0.35
N ALA A 130 -5.29 -0.41 1.46
CA ALA A 130 -6.29 -1.34 1.98
C ALA A 130 -7.50 -1.45 1.02
N ILE A 131 -7.91 -0.33 0.42
CA ILE A 131 -8.95 -0.31 -0.62
C ILE A 131 -8.46 -1.07 -1.86
N GLU A 132 -7.21 -0.85 -2.27
CA GLU A 132 -6.59 -1.56 -3.39
C GLU A 132 -6.64 -3.07 -3.22
N LEU A 133 -6.24 -3.58 -2.05
CA LEU A 133 -6.23 -5.00 -1.74
C LEU A 133 -7.61 -5.63 -1.97
N VAL A 134 -8.65 -5.00 -1.42
CA VAL A 134 -10.04 -5.49 -1.54
C VAL A 134 -10.52 -5.43 -2.99
N VAL A 135 -10.22 -4.34 -3.72
CA VAL A 135 -10.60 -4.19 -5.12
C VAL A 135 -9.92 -5.23 -6.00
N LEU A 136 -8.61 -5.41 -5.85
CA LEU A 136 -7.82 -6.33 -6.68
C LEU A 136 -8.06 -7.81 -6.38
N SER A 137 -8.60 -8.14 -5.20
CA SER A 137 -9.05 -9.50 -4.87
C SER A 137 -10.32 -9.91 -5.63
N GLN A 138 -11.01 -8.97 -6.28
CA GLN A 138 -12.23 -9.27 -7.03
C GLN A 138 -11.91 -9.81 -8.43
N PRO A 139 -12.39 -11.01 -8.81
CA PRO A 139 -12.11 -11.59 -10.14
C PRO A 139 -12.63 -10.75 -11.30
N TRP A 140 -13.70 -9.98 -11.07
CA TRP A 140 -14.36 -9.14 -12.06
C TRP A 140 -13.74 -7.75 -12.18
N ALA A 141 -12.85 -7.35 -11.26
CA ALA A 141 -12.25 -6.02 -11.26
C ALA A 141 -11.01 -5.96 -12.17
N SER A 142 -10.91 -4.85 -12.90
CA SER A 142 -9.66 -4.46 -13.56
C SER A 142 -8.71 -3.81 -12.52
N PRO A 143 -7.42 -3.62 -12.86
CA PRO A 143 -6.48 -2.92 -11.97
C PRO A 143 -6.72 -1.39 -11.92
N HIS A 144 -7.72 -0.88 -12.64
CA HIS A 144 -8.03 0.54 -12.70
C HIS A 144 -9.14 0.90 -11.71
N TYR A 145 -8.78 1.72 -10.74
CA TYR A 145 -9.70 2.26 -9.75
C TYR A 145 -9.29 3.68 -9.35
N GLN A 146 -10.24 4.43 -8.78
CA GLN A 146 -10.03 5.77 -8.28
C GLN A 146 -10.79 5.97 -6.97
N ILE A 147 -10.08 6.52 -5.99
CA ILE A 147 -10.59 6.92 -4.69
C ILE A 147 -10.78 8.43 -4.74
N VAL A 148 -11.99 8.89 -4.45
CA VAL A 148 -12.29 10.33 -4.35
C VAL A 148 -12.82 10.61 -2.95
N VAL A 149 -12.25 11.62 -2.31
CA VAL A 149 -12.73 12.11 -1.00
C VAL A 149 -13.36 13.47 -1.21
N GLU A 150 -14.58 13.64 -0.74
CA GLU A 150 -15.31 14.90 -0.80
C GLU A 150 -15.91 15.22 0.56
N ARG A 151 -16.19 16.50 0.82
CA ARG A 151 -16.94 16.93 2.01
C ARG A 151 -18.39 17.24 1.62
N GLU A 152 -19.33 16.48 2.17
CA GLU A 152 -20.77 16.69 2.02
C GLU A 152 -21.36 17.22 3.34
N GLY A 153 -21.52 18.54 3.44
CA GLY A 153 -21.87 19.19 4.71
C GLY A 153 -20.72 19.04 5.71
N GLU A 154 -21.00 18.49 6.88
CA GLU A 154 -20.01 18.28 7.96
C GLU A 154 -19.28 16.94 7.85
N LEU A 155 -19.70 16.04 6.95
CA LEU A 155 -19.17 14.68 6.87
C LEU A 155 -18.29 14.50 5.64
N ASP A 156 -17.20 13.76 5.83
CA ASP A 156 -16.36 13.30 4.74
C ASP A 156 -17.03 12.08 4.08
N ARG A 157 -17.03 12.08 2.74
CA ARG A 157 -17.54 11.00 1.90
C ARG A 157 -16.42 10.41 1.09
N LEU A 158 -16.30 9.09 1.18
CA LEU A 158 -15.35 8.28 0.43
C LEU A 158 -16.06 7.62 -0.75
N TYR A 159 -15.61 7.93 -1.95
CA TYR A 159 -16.06 7.33 -3.20
C TYR A 159 -14.99 6.40 -3.74
N VAL A 160 -15.39 5.21 -4.20
CA VAL A 160 -14.50 4.23 -4.83
C VAL A 160 -15.09 3.85 -6.18
N TYR A 161 -14.44 4.30 -7.24
CA TYR A 161 -14.76 3.97 -8.62
C TYR A 161 -13.87 2.82 -9.07
N VAL A 162 -14.45 1.75 -9.62
CA VAL A 162 -13.69 0.57 -10.06
C VAL A 162 -14.12 0.22 -11.48
N GLU A 163 -13.18 0.11 -12.40
CA GLU A 163 -13.48 -0.44 -13.73
C GLU A 163 -13.61 -1.96 -13.67
N ALA A 164 -14.70 -2.49 -14.23
CA ALA A 164 -14.84 -3.91 -14.49
C ALA A 164 -13.90 -4.38 -15.61
N ASN A 165 -13.56 -5.66 -15.62
CA ASN A 165 -12.75 -6.27 -16.66
C ASN A 165 -13.53 -6.59 -17.95
N ARG A 166 -14.85 -6.51 -17.91
CA ARG A 166 -15.77 -6.65 -19.05
C ARG A 166 -16.96 -5.71 -18.90
N LYS A 167 -17.68 -5.48 -19.99
CA LYS A 167 -18.99 -4.82 -19.92
C LYS A 167 -19.99 -5.69 -19.15
N MET A 168 -20.81 -5.04 -18.35
CA MET A 168 -21.83 -5.64 -17.50
C MET A 168 -23.11 -4.82 -17.64
N ASP A 169 -24.27 -5.43 -17.42
CA ASP A 169 -25.51 -4.66 -17.30
C ASP A 169 -25.55 -3.91 -15.95
N GLU A 170 -26.45 -2.93 -15.84
CA GLU A 170 -26.54 -2.08 -14.65
C GLU A 170 -26.95 -2.86 -13.39
N LYS A 171 -27.76 -3.92 -13.52
CA LYS A 171 -28.16 -4.73 -12.36
C LYS A 171 -26.99 -5.53 -11.81
N GLU A 172 -26.16 -6.08 -12.70
CA GLU A 172 -24.92 -6.77 -12.33
C GLU A 172 -23.95 -5.79 -11.65
N LYS A 173 -23.77 -4.58 -12.20
CA LYS A 173 -22.93 -3.54 -11.59
C LYS A 173 -23.41 -3.14 -10.19
N GLU A 174 -24.71 -2.91 -10.01
CA GLU A 174 -25.30 -2.57 -8.71
C GLU A 174 -25.08 -3.68 -7.67
N HIS A 175 -25.29 -4.93 -8.06
CA HIS A 175 -25.07 -6.08 -7.18
C HIS A 175 -23.61 -6.20 -6.73
N LEU A 176 -22.66 -6.04 -7.67
CA LEU A 176 -21.22 -6.09 -7.37
C LEU A 176 -20.77 -4.88 -6.54
N ALA A 177 -21.33 -3.69 -6.79
CA ALA A 177 -21.05 -2.49 -6.01
C ALA A 177 -21.42 -2.68 -4.53
N GLU A 178 -22.60 -3.23 -4.24
CA GLU A 178 -23.05 -3.44 -2.86
C GLU A 178 -22.21 -4.51 -2.16
N LYS A 179 -21.83 -5.58 -2.87
CA LYS A 179 -20.92 -6.60 -2.33
C LYS A 179 -19.54 -6.01 -2.00
N LEU A 180 -18.96 -5.24 -2.92
CA LEU A 180 -17.65 -4.61 -2.72
C LEU A 180 -17.70 -3.57 -1.59
N LYS A 181 -18.79 -2.80 -1.49
CA LYS A 181 -19.03 -1.86 -0.40
C LYS A 181 -19.00 -2.54 0.97
N HIS A 182 -19.62 -3.72 1.10
CA HIS A 182 -19.58 -4.49 2.35
C HIS A 182 -18.16 -4.89 2.73
N GLN A 183 -17.41 -5.49 1.79
CA GLN A 183 -16.04 -5.94 2.02
C GLN A 183 -15.09 -4.76 2.35
N LEU A 184 -15.27 -3.64 1.65
CA LEU A 184 -14.51 -2.43 1.94
C LEU A 184 -14.84 -1.90 3.33
N ARG A 185 -16.12 -1.85 3.72
CA ARG A 185 -16.53 -1.41 5.06
C ARG A 185 -15.91 -2.25 6.16
N GLU A 186 -15.85 -3.57 6.00
CA GLU A 186 -15.22 -4.47 6.97
C GLU A 186 -13.70 -4.22 7.07
N THR A 187 -13.07 -3.85 5.96
CA THR A 187 -11.61 -3.66 5.90
C THR A 187 -11.17 -2.28 6.41
N ILE A 188 -11.87 -1.22 6.00
CA ILE A 188 -11.45 0.17 6.27
C ILE A 188 -12.29 0.86 7.35
N MET A 189 -13.28 0.16 7.92
CA MET A 189 -14.17 0.63 8.99
C MET A 189 -15.01 1.88 8.65
N VAL A 190 -15.02 2.29 7.38
CA VAL A 190 -15.84 3.37 6.84
C VAL A 190 -16.67 2.80 5.70
N THR A 191 -17.91 3.27 5.53
CA THR A 191 -18.77 2.83 4.42
C THR A 191 -18.54 3.73 3.20
N PRO A 192 -17.86 3.25 2.13
CA PRO A 192 -17.70 4.03 0.91
C PRO A 192 -18.97 4.00 0.04
N ARG A 193 -19.09 4.97 -0.87
CA ARG A 193 -19.95 4.87 -2.05
C ARG A 193 -19.15 4.21 -3.17
N VAL A 194 -19.61 3.05 -3.63
CA VAL A 194 -18.92 2.28 -4.67
C VAL A 194 -19.66 2.43 -5.99
N THR A 195 -18.92 2.61 -7.08
CA THR A 195 -19.47 2.67 -8.44
C THR A 195 -18.63 1.80 -9.35
N ILE A 196 -19.28 0.86 -10.05
CA ILE A 196 -18.63 0.00 -11.04
C ILE A 196 -18.77 0.65 -12.41
N LEU A 197 -17.64 0.85 -13.08
CA LEU A 197 -17.53 1.48 -14.39
C LEU A 197 -17.26 0.44 -15.47
N ASP A 198 -17.63 0.75 -16.69
CA ASP A 198 -17.25 -0.06 -17.85
C ASP A 198 -15.75 0.07 -18.15
N PRO A 199 -15.14 -0.91 -18.82
CA PRO A 199 -13.72 -0.86 -19.19
C PRO A 199 -13.37 0.44 -19.93
N GLY A 200 -12.31 1.13 -19.48
CA GLY A 200 -11.76 2.32 -20.12
C GLY A 200 -12.45 3.65 -19.78
N GLN A 201 -13.35 3.70 -18.81
CA GLN A 201 -14.02 4.95 -18.39
C GLN A 201 -13.19 5.83 -17.44
N LEU A 202 -12.21 5.27 -16.71
CA LEU A 202 -11.32 6.05 -15.86
C LEU A 202 -10.18 6.68 -16.68
N PRO A 203 -9.81 7.94 -16.39
CA PRO A 203 -8.71 8.63 -17.07
C PRO A 203 -7.41 7.83 -17.03
N ARG A 204 -6.77 7.65 -18.18
CA ARG A 204 -5.41 7.10 -18.27
C ARG A 204 -4.40 8.23 -18.13
N GLN A 205 -3.38 8.04 -17.30
CA GLN A 205 -2.32 9.01 -17.07
C GLN A 205 -1.09 8.61 -17.89
N GLU A 206 -0.52 9.55 -18.65
CA GLU A 206 0.66 9.32 -19.49
C GLU A 206 1.98 9.22 -18.67
N GLY A 207 1.99 9.73 -17.44
CA GLY A 207 3.19 9.83 -16.58
C GLY A 207 3.55 8.60 -15.74
N GLY A 208 3.04 7.40 -16.07
CA GLY A 208 3.41 6.12 -15.43
C GLY A 208 2.87 5.87 -14.02
N LYS A 209 2.73 6.90 -13.16
CA LYS A 209 2.07 6.77 -11.84
C LYS A 209 0.60 7.13 -11.95
N ALA A 210 -0.28 6.15 -11.77
CA ALA A 210 -1.71 6.40 -11.68
C ALA A 210 -2.03 7.25 -10.44
N LYS A 211 -2.63 8.43 -10.64
CA LYS A 211 -3.18 9.23 -9.52
C LYS A 211 -4.47 8.57 -9.03
N ARG A 212 -4.33 7.66 -8.06
CA ARG A 212 -5.44 6.83 -7.55
C ARG A 212 -6.28 7.55 -6.50
N VAL A 213 -5.76 8.57 -5.83
CA VAL A 213 -6.47 9.34 -4.80
C VAL A 213 -6.68 10.77 -5.26
N ILE A 214 -7.91 11.25 -5.18
CA ILE A 214 -8.30 12.64 -5.40
C ILE A 214 -9.00 13.14 -4.15
N ASP A 215 -8.32 13.96 -3.36
CA ASP A 215 -8.94 14.67 -2.26
C ASP A 215 -9.49 16.02 -2.76
N LYS A 216 -10.81 16.17 -2.74
CA LYS A 216 -11.51 17.41 -3.10
C LYS A 216 -12.03 18.17 -1.90
N ARG A 217 -11.69 17.77 -0.67
CA ARG A 217 -12.03 18.54 0.53
C ARG A 217 -11.34 19.91 0.38
N ARG A 218 -12.13 20.98 0.41
CA ARG A 218 -11.60 22.34 0.49
C ARG A 218 -11.03 22.50 1.89
N ILE A 219 -9.77 22.90 1.98
CA ILE A 219 -9.21 23.48 3.21
C ILE A 219 -9.82 24.87 3.38
#